data_AF-A0A373IWR7-F1
#
_entry.id   AF-A0A373IWR7-F1
#
_cell.length_a   1.000
_cell.length_b   1.000
_cell.length_c   1.000
_cell.angle_alpha   90.00
_cell.angle_beta   90.00
_cell.angle_gamma   90.00
#
_symmetry.space_group_name_H-M   'P 1'
#
loop_
_entity.id
_entity.type
_entity.pdbx_description
1 polymer ?
#
loop_
_entity_poly.entity_id
_entity_poly.type
_entity_poly.pdbx_seq_one_letter_code
_entity_poly.pdbx_strand_id
1 'polypeptide(L)'
;MKKKLNKKTLCLTAAALTLTAGLSVGSAMAYFTTYVTAQGGQELSLGFTEVIPDEEVSDWTKHIKIENTGDYECYVRVKVFAGSQYQEGLVYSDESGKWTPGDDGYYYYSDVIAPGAKSEELLVKISNMNLPKDFNVIVVSECTPVILDAEGNPSADWTKKADVAQTEEVGE
;
A
#
# COMPACT_ATOMS: atom_id res chain seq x y z
N MET A 1 49.89 -59.15 -12.68
CA MET A 1 48.54 -59.61 -13.09
C MET A 1 47.61 -58.40 -13.12
N LYS A 2 47.04 -58.06 -14.29
CA LYS A 2 46.11 -56.93 -14.46
C LYS A 2 44.72 -57.33 -13.93
N LYS A 3 44.21 -56.67 -12.88
CA LYS A 3 42.85 -56.92 -12.37
C LYS A 3 41.83 -56.45 -13.42
N LYS A 4 41.08 -57.40 -14.00
CA LYS A 4 39.97 -57.12 -14.91
C LYS A 4 38.83 -56.49 -14.11
N LEU A 5 38.57 -55.20 -14.33
CA LEU A 5 37.36 -54.54 -13.83
C LEU A 5 36.16 -55.12 -14.58
N ASN A 6 35.19 -55.64 -13.82
CA ASN A 6 34.02 -56.33 -14.36
C ASN A 6 33.05 -55.28 -14.93
N LYS A 7 32.58 -55.47 -16.18
CA LYS A 7 31.76 -54.47 -16.91
C LYS A 7 30.50 -54.05 -16.14
N LYS A 8 29.96 -54.95 -15.33
CA LYS A 8 28.80 -54.72 -14.43
C LYS A 8 29.15 -53.79 -13.27
N THR A 9 30.34 -53.91 -12.70
CA THR A 9 30.81 -53.05 -11.60
C THR A 9 31.08 -51.64 -12.10
N LEU A 10 31.72 -51.49 -13.27
CA LEU A 10 31.94 -50.18 -13.91
C LEU A 10 30.62 -49.46 -14.22
N CYS A 11 29.61 -50.21 -14.68
CA CYS A 11 28.29 -49.68 -15.00
C CYS A 11 27.53 -49.21 -13.75
N LEU A 12 27.61 -49.95 -12.63
CA LEU A 12 27.03 -49.53 -11.36
C LEU A 12 27.73 -48.30 -10.78
N THR A 13 29.07 -48.20 -10.86
CA THR A 13 29.79 -47.03 -10.36
C THR A 13 29.51 -45.78 -11.22
N ALA A 14 29.36 -45.95 -12.53
CA ALA A 14 28.95 -44.88 -13.42
C ALA A 14 27.53 -44.38 -13.10
N ALA A 15 26.59 -45.29 -12.83
CA ALA A 15 25.22 -44.94 -12.44
C ALA A 15 25.18 -44.20 -11.08
N ALA A 16 26.02 -44.59 -10.12
CA ALA A 16 26.11 -43.91 -8.83
C ALA A 16 26.69 -42.49 -8.95
N LEU A 17 27.73 -42.29 -9.77
CA LEU A 17 28.34 -40.97 -10.00
C LEU A 17 27.41 -40.02 -10.76
N THR A 18 26.54 -40.53 -11.65
CA THR A 18 25.52 -39.70 -12.32
C THR A 18 24.43 -39.20 -11.38
N LEU A 19 24.07 -39.96 -10.35
CA LEU A 19 23.05 -39.51 -9.39
C LEU A 19 23.56 -38.37 -8.48
N THR A 20 24.85 -38.35 -8.14
CA THR A 20 25.43 -37.30 -7.28
C THR A 20 25.74 -35.99 -8.00
N ALA A 21 25.84 -36.00 -9.33
CA ALA A 21 26.10 -34.80 -10.14
C ALA A 21 24.83 -34.01 -10.51
N GLY A 22 23.63 -34.55 -10.23
CA GLY A 22 22.35 -33.92 -10.59
C GLY A 22 21.77 -32.97 -9.55
N LEU A 23 22.39 -32.85 -8.37
CA LEU A 23 21.95 -31.90 -7.34
C LEU A 23 22.72 -30.58 -7.47
N SER A 24 22.56 -29.90 -8.60
CA SER A 24 22.71 -28.45 -8.57
C SER A 24 21.52 -27.90 -7.80
N VAL A 25 21.68 -27.71 -6.49
CA VAL A 25 20.84 -26.79 -5.74
C VAL A 25 21.16 -25.39 -6.26
N GLY A 26 20.53 -25.04 -7.39
CA GLY A 26 20.31 -23.65 -7.73
C GLY A 26 19.50 -23.06 -6.59
N SER A 27 19.93 -21.89 -6.12
CA SER A 27 19.30 -21.07 -5.10
C SER A 27 17.79 -21.24 -5.13
N ALA A 28 17.19 -21.65 -4.01
CA ALA A 28 15.75 -21.67 -3.86
C ALA A 28 15.22 -20.23 -4.06
N MET A 29 14.76 -19.93 -5.27
CA MET A 29 13.88 -18.81 -5.51
C MET A 29 12.53 -19.26 -4.97
N ALA A 30 12.08 -18.65 -3.88
CA ALA A 30 10.76 -18.94 -3.33
C ALA A 30 9.72 -18.75 -4.43
N TYR A 31 9.10 -19.85 -4.86
CA TYR A 31 8.00 -19.87 -5.80
C TYR A 31 6.73 -19.40 -5.08
N PHE A 32 6.60 -18.09 -4.89
CA PHE A 32 5.28 -17.47 -4.73
C PHE A 32 4.72 -17.15 -6.12
N THR A 33 4.53 -18.18 -6.93
CA THR A 33 3.57 -18.11 -8.04
C THR A 33 2.84 -19.45 -8.07
N THR A 34 1.69 -19.49 -7.39
CA THR A 34 0.74 -20.56 -7.63
C THR A 34 0.20 -20.34 -9.04
N TYR A 35 0.72 -21.09 -10.02
CA TYR A 35 0.08 -21.19 -11.32
C TYR A 35 -1.12 -22.11 -11.16
N VAL A 36 -2.27 -21.53 -10.82
CA VAL A 36 -3.55 -22.20 -11.01
C VAL A 36 -4.07 -21.76 -12.37
N THR A 37 -3.75 -22.52 -13.42
CA THR A 37 -4.51 -22.43 -14.68
C THR A 37 -5.84 -23.14 -14.44
N ALA A 38 -6.78 -22.44 -13.80
CA ALA A 38 -8.18 -22.80 -13.88
C ALA A 38 -8.70 -22.32 -15.23
N GLN A 39 -8.92 -23.24 -16.16
CA GLN A 39 -9.63 -22.92 -17.41
C GLN A 39 -11.11 -22.69 -17.06
N GLY A 40 -11.44 -21.46 -16.66
CA GLY A 40 -12.81 -21.04 -16.34
C GLY A 40 -13.00 -20.11 -15.14
N GLY A 41 -11.97 -19.42 -14.64
CA GLY A 41 -12.16 -18.34 -13.66
C GLY A 41 -12.39 -17.00 -14.38
N GLN A 42 -13.44 -16.25 -13.99
CA GLN A 42 -13.46 -14.82 -14.28
C GLN A 42 -12.67 -14.10 -13.19
N GLU A 43 -11.83 -13.15 -13.60
CA GLU A 43 -11.19 -12.22 -12.68
C GLU A 43 -12.28 -11.31 -12.09
N LEU A 44 -12.64 -11.55 -10.83
CA LEU A 44 -13.52 -10.66 -10.09
C LEU A 44 -12.69 -9.49 -9.58
N SER A 45 -12.55 -8.45 -10.42
CA SER A 45 -12.03 -7.16 -9.95
C SER A 45 -13.13 -6.47 -9.15
N LEU A 46 -13.02 -6.53 -7.82
CA LEU A 46 -13.93 -5.86 -6.90
C LEU A 46 -13.66 -4.35 -6.78
N GLY A 47 -12.72 -3.82 -7.57
CA GLY A 47 -12.19 -2.47 -7.48
C GLY A 47 -11.52 -2.17 -6.13
N PHE A 48 -10.71 -1.12 -6.08
CA PHE A 48 -10.11 -0.68 -4.82
C PHE A 48 -10.30 0.82 -4.63
N THR A 49 -10.44 1.24 -3.39
CA THR A 49 -10.29 2.65 -3.04
C THR A 49 -8.82 2.91 -2.78
N GLU A 50 -8.22 3.78 -3.59
CA GLU A 50 -6.81 4.15 -3.49
C GLU A 50 -6.69 5.66 -3.66
N VAL A 51 -5.80 6.26 -2.88
CA VAL A 51 -5.53 7.70 -2.96
C VAL A 51 -4.05 7.98 -2.94
N ILE A 52 -3.65 9.03 -3.66
CA ILE A 52 -2.27 9.50 -3.72
C ILE A 52 -2.25 10.98 -3.34
N PRO A 53 -1.38 11.41 -2.39
CA PRO A 53 -1.19 12.81 -2.12
C PRO A 53 -0.37 13.48 -3.24
N ASP A 54 -0.92 14.54 -3.80
CA ASP A 54 -0.25 15.50 -4.68
C ASP A 54 0.29 16.65 -3.82
N GLU A 55 1.62 16.76 -3.76
CA GLU A 55 2.33 17.58 -2.81
C GLU A 55 3.29 18.56 -3.48
N GLU A 56 3.15 19.84 -3.17
CA GLU A 56 4.09 20.89 -3.56
C GLU A 56 4.63 21.61 -2.33
N VAL A 57 5.88 22.10 -2.41
CA VAL A 57 6.48 22.90 -1.34
C VAL A 57 6.91 24.24 -1.91
N SER A 58 6.32 25.31 -1.38
CA SER A 58 6.72 26.68 -1.70
C SER A 58 6.56 27.57 -0.48
N ASP A 59 7.39 28.61 -0.32
CA ASP A 59 7.27 29.61 0.76
C ASP A 59 7.02 29.04 2.17
N TRP A 60 7.79 28.01 2.55
CA TRP A 60 7.66 27.31 3.85
C TRP A 60 6.27 26.70 4.10
N THR A 61 5.53 26.43 3.03
CA THR A 61 4.17 25.89 3.06
C THR A 61 4.15 24.62 2.24
N LYS A 62 3.57 23.58 2.84
CA LYS A 62 3.26 22.32 2.16
C LYS A 62 1.85 22.45 1.59
N HIS A 63 1.74 22.32 0.29
CA HIS A 63 0.49 22.29 -0.46
C HIS A 63 0.09 20.85 -0.66
N ILE A 64 -1.13 20.49 -0.24
CA ILE A 64 -1.59 19.10 -0.25
C ILE A 64 -2.94 19.03 -0.95
N LYS A 65 -3.02 18.19 -1.97
CA LYS A 65 -4.28 17.75 -2.58
C LYS A 65 -4.28 16.23 -2.61
N ILE A 66 -5.42 15.61 -2.41
CA ILE A 66 -5.54 14.15 -2.43
C ILE A 66 -6.25 13.74 -3.71
N GLU A 67 -5.58 12.96 -4.55
CA GLU A 67 -6.14 12.38 -5.77
C GLU A 67 -6.71 11.00 -5.47
N ASN A 68 -7.95 10.75 -5.89
CA ASN A 68 -8.52 9.40 -5.87
C ASN A 68 -8.14 8.67 -7.16
N THR A 69 -7.20 7.74 -7.06
CA THR A 69 -6.74 6.90 -8.17
C THR A 69 -7.44 5.53 -8.20
N GLY A 70 -8.31 5.26 -7.24
CA GLY A 70 -9.10 4.05 -7.17
C GLY A 70 -10.35 4.08 -8.05
N ASP A 71 -11.13 3.00 -7.98
CA ASP A 71 -12.31 2.76 -8.82
C ASP A 71 -13.60 3.32 -8.23
N TYR A 72 -13.60 3.66 -6.93
CA TYR A 72 -14.79 4.08 -6.19
C TYR A 72 -14.67 5.47 -5.61
N GLU A 73 -15.81 6.13 -5.50
CA GLU A 73 -15.98 7.33 -4.70
C GLU A 73 -15.55 7.09 -3.25
N CYS A 74 -14.83 8.06 -2.67
CA CYS A 74 -14.27 7.91 -1.33
C CYS A 74 -14.26 9.19 -0.53
N TYR A 75 -14.26 9.01 0.79
CA TYR A 75 -13.86 10.05 1.73
C TYR A 75 -12.37 9.94 2.01
N VAL A 76 -11.74 11.08 2.30
CA VAL A 76 -10.30 11.14 2.58
C VAL A 76 -10.02 11.91 3.87
N ARG A 77 -8.96 11.48 4.55
CA ARG A 77 -8.38 12.20 5.68
C ARG A 77 -6.86 12.22 5.58
N VAL A 78 -6.25 13.27 6.12
CA VAL A 78 -4.81 13.50 6.03
C VAL A 78 -4.23 13.79 7.40
N LYS A 79 -3.05 13.26 7.67
CA LYS A 79 -2.24 13.60 8.83
C LYS A 79 -0.84 13.98 8.41
N VAL A 80 -0.36 15.11 8.90
CA VAL A 80 0.97 15.62 8.58
C VAL A 80 1.91 15.46 9.77
N PHE A 81 3.06 14.86 9.49
CA PHE A 81 4.13 14.64 10.45
C PHE A 81 5.35 15.45 10.06
N ALA A 82 5.97 16.10 11.04
CA ALA A 82 7.26 16.74 10.90
C ALA A 82 8.19 16.23 12.01
N GLY A 83 9.49 16.55 11.91
CA GLY A 83 10.41 16.32 13.02
C GLY A 83 9.85 16.93 14.31
N SER A 84 10.08 16.29 15.48
CA SER A 84 9.45 16.69 16.76
C SER A 84 9.61 18.18 17.09
N GLN A 85 10.75 18.76 16.74
CA GLN A 85 11.03 20.18 16.92
C GLN A 85 10.19 21.13 16.04
N TYR A 86 9.53 20.61 15.00
CA TYR A 86 8.68 21.35 14.05
C TYR A 86 7.19 20.98 14.15
N GLN A 87 6.85 19.85 14.79
CA GLN A 87 5.48 19.33 14.85
C GLN A 87 4.49 20.34 15.47
N GLU A 88 4.88 21.02 16.55
CA GLU A 88 4.03 22.03 17.22
C GLU A 88 3.93 23.34 16.42
N GLY A 89 4.82 23.55 15.44
CA GLY A 89 4.86 24.74 14.59
C GLY A 89 4.07 24.62 13.28
N LEU A 90 3.41 23.47 13.05
CA LEU A 90 2.57 23.27 11.87
C LEU A 90 1.26 24.06 12.02
N VAL A 91 1.00 24.94 11.06
CA VAL A 91 -0.21 25.77 11.02
C VAL A 91 -1.00 25.40 9.77
N TYR A 92 -2.23 24.94 9.98
CA TYR A 92 -3.11 24.48 8.91
C TYR A 92 -4.03 25.62 8.46
N SER A 93 -4.26 25.69 7.15
CA SER A 93 -5.26 26.58 6.55
C SER A 93 -5.88 25.94 5.32
N ASP A 94 -7.11 26.35 5.04
CA ASP A 94 -7.93 25.83 3.96
C ASP A 94 -8.81 26.99 3.47
N GLU A 95 -8.67 27.35 2.19
CA GLU A 95 -9.45 28.43 1.57
C GLU A 95 -10.88 28.00 1.21
N SER A 96 -11.09 26.70 0.96
CA SER A 96 -12.36 26.12 0.57
C SER A 96 -13.33 25.90 1.73
N GLY A 97 -12.81 25.79 2.96
CA GLY A 97 -13.58 25.47 4.17
C GLY A 97 -14.05 24.01 4.26
N LYS A 98 -13.49 23.11 3.43
CA LYS A 98 -13.84 21.69 3.36
C LYS A 98 -12.99 20.78 4.24
N TRP A 99 -11.93 21.31 4.85
CA TRP A 99 -11.04 20.55 5.73
C TRP A 99 -11.33 20.84 7.19
N THR A 100 -11.69 19.81 7.94
CA THR A 100 -12.03 19.92 9.37
C THR A 100 -11.04 19.14 10.23
N PRO A 101 -10.43 19.74 11.27
CA PRO A 101 -9.57 19.00 12.20
C PRO A 101 -10.39 18.03 13.05
N GLY A 102 -9.90 16.80 13.20
CA GLY A 102 -10.39 15.82 14.16
C GLY A 102 -9.49 15.70 15.39
N ASP A 103 -10.04 15.13 16.46
CA ASP A 103 -9.34 14.94 17.74
C ASP A 103 -8.22 13.89 17.70
N ASP A 104 -8.15 13.10 16.62
CA ASP A 104 -7.11 12.09 16.37
C ASP A 104 -5.90 12.65 15.59
N GLY A 105 -5.90 13.96 15.33
CA GLY A 105 -4.86 14.68 14.61
C GLY A 105 -4.92 14.51 13.09
N TYR A 106 -5.99 13.94 12.55
CA TYR A 106 -6.28 13.98 11.12
C TYR A 106 -7.09 15.23 10.77
N TYR A 107 -6.94 15.70 9.53
CA TYR A 107 -7.84 16.64 8.87
C TYR A 107 -8.72 15.85 7.92
N TYR A 108 -10.03 16.07 8.01
CA TYR A 108 -11.06 15.37 7.27
C TYR A 108 -11.59 16.25 6.14
N TYR A 109 -11.61 15.72 4.92
CA TYR A 109 -12.23 16.41 3.79
C TYR A 109 -13.73 16.13 3.77
N SER A 110 -14.55 17.17 3.62
CA SER A 110 -16.00 17.09 3.75
C SER A 110 -16.69 16.39 2.58
N ASP A 111 -16.13 16.51 1.38
CA ASP A 111 -16.79 16.08 0.16
C ASP A 111 -16.30 14.70 -0.26
N VAL A 112 -17.16 13.97 -0.95
CA VAL A 112 -16.81 12.72 -1.63
C VAL A 112 -15.94 13.04 -2.84
N ILE A 113 -14.84 12.30 -3.01
CA ILE A 113 -13.94 12.42 -4.15
C ILE A 113 -14.22 11.29 -5.13
N ALA A 114 -14.66 11.65 -6.34
CA ALA A 114 -14.88 10.69 -7.42
C ALA A 114 -13.55 10.12 -7.97
N PRO A 115 -13.57 8.94 -8.60
CA PRO A 115 -12.41 8.40 -9.32
C PRO A 115 -11.80 9.41 -10.29
N GLY A 116 -10.49 9.61 -10.22
CA GLY A 116 -9.73 10.57 -11.01
C GLY A 116 -9.88 12.03 -10.60
N ALA A 117 -10.68 12.33 -9.57
CA ALA A 117 -10.83 13.68 -9.03
C ALA A 117 -9.83 13.95 -7.88
N LYS A 118 -9.69 15.22 -7.53
CA LYS A 118 -8.83 15.70 -6.43
C LYS A 118 -9.64 16.44 -5.38
N SER A 119 -9.18 16.40 -4.14
CA SER A 119 -9.66 17.28 -3.08
C SER A 119 -9.32 18.74 -3.39
N GLU A 120 -10.00 19.65 -2.71
CA GLU A 120 -9.48 21.02 -2.56
C GLU A 120 -8.20 21.02 -1.71
N GLU A 121 -7.45 22.11 -1.79
CA GLU A 121 -6.13 22.24 -1.19
C GLU A 121 -6.18 22.37 0.34
N LEU A 122 -5.34 21.59 1.02
CA LEU A 122 -4.97 21.81 2.41
C LEU A 122 -3.56 22.39 2.45
N LEU A 123 -3.41 23.54 3.10
CA LEU A 123 -2.13 24.22 3.28
C LEU A 123 -1.60 23.96 4.68
N VAL A 124 -0.34 23.54 4.78
CA VAL A 124 0.35 23.34 6.06
C VAL A 124 1.60 24.20 6.07
N LYS A 125 1.50 25.35 6.72
CA LYS A 125 2.63 26.25 6.93
C LYS A 125 3.51 25.75 8.05
N ILE A 126 4.81 25.69 7.79
CA ILE A 126 5.82 25.30 8.76
C ILE A 126 6.34 26.60 9.39
N SER A 127 5.95 26.87 10.62
CA SER A 127 6.43 28.05 11.33
C SER A 127 7.95 27.95 11.50
N ASN A 128 8.66 28.94 10.97
CA ASN A 128 10.12 29.04 11.06
C ASN A 128 10.55 29.25 12.51
N MET A 129 10.65 28.16 13.27
CA MET A 129 11.44 28.12 14.48
C MET A 129 12.89 28.18 14.03
N ASN A 130 13.62 29.20 14.49
CA ASN A 130 15.00 29.58 14.12
C ASN A 130 16.03 28.44 14.37
N LEU A 131 15.84 27.31 13.71
CA LEU A 131 16.47 26.02 13.98
C LEU A 131 17.23 25.61 12.71
N PRO A 132 18.57 25.60 12.74
CA PRO A 132 19.36 25.35 11.56
C PRO A 132 19.54 23.85 11.31
N LYS A 133 18.51 23.16 10.77
CA LYS A 133 18.62 21.76 10.29
C LYS A 133 17.62 21.43 9.19
N ASP A 134 18.08 20.68 8.20
CA ASP A 134 17.24 19.96 7.23
C ASP A 134 16.28 19.01 7.96
N PHE A 135 15.05 18.88 7.45
CA PHE A 135 14.03 18.04 8.03
C PHE A 135 13.04 17.56 6.97
N ASN A 136 12.27 16.53 7.31
CA ASN A 136 11.22 15.98 6.48
C ASN A 136 9.85 16.38 7.03
N VAL A 137 8.92 16.60 6.11
CA VAL A 137 7.48 16.69 6.38
C VAL A 137 6.81 15.60 5.56
N ILE A 138 6.10 14.71 6.24
CA ILE A 138 5.47 13.51 5.66
C ILE A 138 3.97 13.71 5.73
N VAL A 139 3.30 13.51 4.60
CA VAL A 139 1.85 13.50 4.50
C VAL A 139 1.40 12.03 4.46
N VAL A 140 0.57 11.65 5.42
CA VAL A 140 -0.12 10.35 5.41
C VAL A 140 -1.57 10.61 5.03
N SER A 141 -2.01 10.02 3.93
CA SER A 141 -3.40 10.07 3.50
C SER A 141 -4.06 8.71 3.69
N GLU A 142 -5.33 8.74 4.07
CA GLU A 142 -6.18 7.57 4.21
C GLU A 142 -7.50 7.83 3.50
N CYS A 143 -8.09 6.76 2.96
CA CYS A 143 -9.40 6.81 2.34
C CYS A 143 -10.30 5.68 2.83
N THR A 144 -11.61 5.91 2.76
CA THR A 144 -12.63 4.89 3.00
C THR A 144 -13.72 5.02 1.94
N PRO A 145 -14.25 3.90 1.41
CA PRO A 145 -15.35 3.96 0.45
C PRO A 145 -16.59 4.62 1.07
N VAL A 146 -17.39 5.27 0.23
CA VAL A 146 -18.66 5.84 0.65
C VAL A 146 -19.62 4.73 1.08
N ILE A 147 -20.20 4.87 2.26
CA ILE A 147 -21.31 4.05 2.74
C ILE A 147 -22.58 4.89 2.81
N LEU A 148 -23.75 4.26 2.76
CA LEU A 148 -25.01 4.93 3.00
C LEU A 148 -25.44 4.69 4.45
N ASP A 149 -25.82 5.75 5.15
CA ASP A 149 -26.45 5.66 6.48
C ASP A 149 -27.89 5.10 6.38
N ALA A 150 -28.58 4.99 7.53
CA ALA A 150 -29.93 4.43 7.57
C ALA A 150 -30.96 5.30 6.82
N GLU A 151 -30.66 6.58 6.65
CA GLU A 151 -31.46 7.59 5.94
C GLU A 151 -31.10 7.68 4.44
N GLY A 152 -30.04 6.98 4.01
CA GLY A 152 -29.57 6.94 2.63
C GLY A 152 -28.59 8.06 2.26
N ASN A 153 -28.03 8.78 3.24
CA ASN A 153 -27.01 9.80 2.98
C ASN A 153 -25.60 9.18 2.92
N PRO A 154 -24.71 9.73 2.07
CA PRO A 154 -23.29 9.39 2.07
C PRO A 154 -22.65 9.62 3.44
N SER A 155 -21.87 8.63 3.90
CA SER A 155 -21.15 8.65 5.17
C SER A 155 -19.84 7.87 5.06
N ALA A 156 -18.97 8.06 6.04
CA ALA A 156 -17.65 7.43 6.15
C ALA A 156 -17.59 6.56 7.40
N ASP A 157 -17.09 5.34 7.28
CA ASP A 157 -16.72 4.51 8.43
C ASP A 157 -15.21 4.34 8.48
N TRP A 158 -14.58 5.11 9.37
CA TRP A 158 -13.13 5.12 9.60
C TRP A 158 -12.65 3.99 10.52
N THR A 159 -13.56 3.17 11.05
CA THR A 159 -13.24 2.03 11.91
C THR A 159 -13.19 0.72 11.15
N LYS A 160 -13.73 0.69 9.93
CA LYS A 160 -13.68 -0.48 9.05
C LYS A 160 -12.24 -0.88 8.77
N LYS A 161 -11.95 -2.14 9.11
CA LYS A 161 -10.73 -2.81 8.66
C LYS A 161 -11.07 -3.56 7.39
N ALA A 162 -10.16 -3.56 6.42
CA ALA A 162 -10.29 -4.42 5.25
C ALA A 162 -10.26 -5.88 5.73
N ASP A 163 -11.42 -6.54 5.67
CA ASP A 163 -11.55 -7.94 6.07
C ASP A 163 -11.21 -8.81 4.86
N VAL A 164 -9.92 -9.15 4.72
CA VAL A 164 -9.46 -10.02 3.64
C VAL A 164 -9.70 -11.46 4.09
N ALA A 165 -10.93 -11.94 3.95
CA ALA A 165 -11.25 -13.33 4.21
C ALA A 165 -10.55 -14.21 3.16
N GLN A 166 -9.44 -14.85 3.53
CA GLN A 166 -8.94 -15.99 2.78
C GLN A 166 -9.90 -17.15 3.03
N THR A 167 -10.72 -17.47 2.03
CA THR A 167 -11.51 -18.71 2.05
C THR A 167 -10.53 -19.88 2.00
N GLU A 168 -10.24 -20.46 3.16
CA GLU A 168 -9.61 -21.78 3.24
C GLU A 168 -10.65 -22.80 2.75
N GLU A 169 -10.55 -23.24 1.50
CA GLU A 169 -11.25 -24.44 1.06
C GLU A 169 -10.65 -25.64 1.79
N VAL A 170 -11.40 -26.15 2.78
CA VAL A 170 -11.14 -27.44 3.42
C VAL A 170 -11.42 -28.52 2.38
N GLY A 171 -10.36 -29.05 1.77
CA GLY A 171 -10.45 -30.22 0.90
C GLY A 171 -10.86 -31.46 1.70
N GLU A 172 -11.93 -32.12 1.23
CA GLU A 172 -12.31 -33.50 1.60
C GLU A 172 -11.45 -34.52 0.85
#